data_AF-A0A7C1FP45-F1
#
_entry.id   AF-A0A7C1FP45-F1
#
_cell.length_a   1.000
_cell.length_b   1.000
_cell.length_c   1.000
_cell.angle_alpha   90.00
_cell.angle_beta   90.00
_cell.angle_gamma   90.00
#
_symmetry.space_group_name_H-M   'P 1'
#
loop_
_entity.id
_entity.type
_entity.pdbx_description
1 polymer ?
#
loop_
_entity_poly.entity_id
_entity_poly.type
_entity_poly.pdbx_seq_one_letter_code
_entity_poly.pdbx_strand_id
1 'polypeptide(L)' 'MTDSNAPGRNTVNPQALSLEDAARILTAHGARQVTVEILQEDIADGAPVNPDGTINLLHYVAWLVRETTRPGG' A
#
# COMPACT_ATOMS: atom_id res chain seq x y z
N MET A 1 5.61 -23.28 31.26
CA MET A 1 6.34 -22.79 30.06
C MET A 1 5.26 -22.57 29.00
N THR A 2 4.68 -21.38 28.96
CA THR A 2 3.50 -21.09 28.12
C THR A 2 3.92 -20.93 26.67
N ASP A 3 3.32 -21.74 25.79
CA ASP A 3 3.41 -21.67 24.34
C ASP A 3 3.23 -20.24 23.83
N SER A 4 4.33 -19.63 23.38
CA SER A 4 4.31 -18.39 22.60
C SER A 4 4.31 -18.75 21.13
N ASN A 5 3.20 -19.30 20.63
CA ASN A 5 2.94 -19.35 19.20
C ASN A 5 1.96 -18.22 18.84
N ALA A 6 2.46 -16.98 18.88
CA ALA A 6 1.82 -15.90 18.14
C ALA A 6 2.10 -16.16 16.65
N PRO A 7 1.09 -16.14 15.76
CA PRO A 7 1.30 -16.42 14.34
C PRO A 7 2.43 -15.53 13.83
N GLY A 8 3.46 -16.18 13.25
CA GLY A 8 4.70 -15.55 12.85
C GLY A 8 4.44 -14.28 12.07
N ARG A 9 5.03 -13.17 12.51
CA ARG A 9 5.03 -11.90 11.78
C ARG A 9 5.62 -12.17 10.40
N ASN A 10 4.79 -12.32 9.38
CA ASN A 10 5.25 -12.35 8.00
C ASN A 10 5.92 -11.00 7.75
N THR A 11 7.24 -11.00 7.59
CA THR A 11 8.03 -9.78 7.47
C THR A 11 7.76 -9.17 6.11
N VAL A 12 6.82 -8.23 6.05
CA VAL A 12 6.55 -7.44 4.85
C VAL A 12 7.67 -6.43 4.64
N ASN A 13 8.13 -6.27 3.39
CA ASN A 13 9.08 -5.23 3.03
C ASN A 13 8.31 -3.98 2.57
N PRO A 14 8.32 -2.86 3.32
CA PRO A 14 7.57 -1.67 2.95
C PRO A 14 8.06 -0.99 1.66
N GLN A 15 9.26 -1.34 1.18
CA GLN A 15 9.80 -0.83 -0.09
C GLN A 15 9.37 -1.66 -1.31
N ALA A 16 8.81 -2.85 -1.10
CA ALA A 16 8.40 -3.78 -2.15
C ALA A 16 7.18 -4.59 -1.68
N LEU A 17 6.03 -3.92 -1.58
CA LEU A 17 4.76 -4.55 -1.27
C LEU A 17 4.07 -5.02 -2.55
N SER A 18 3.56 -6.25 -2.57
CA SER A 18 2.59 -6.64 -3.59
C SER A 18 1.33 -5.79 -3.43
N LEU A 19 0.53 -5.67 -4.50
CA LEU A 19 -0.71 -4.89 -4.44
C LEU A 19 -1.69 -5.46 -3.42
N GLU A 20 -1.73 -6.78 -3.26
CA GLU A 20 -2.57 -7.47 -2.27
C GLU A 20 -2.14 -7.14 -0.84
N ASP A 21 -0.84 -7.20 -0.56
CA ASP A 21 -0.31 -6.85 0.75
C ASP A 21 -0.50 -5.36 1.04
N ALA A 22 -0.29 -4.49 0.06
CA ALA A 22 -0.55 -3.06 0.17
C ALA A 22 -2.02 -2.78 0.47
N ALA A 23 -2.96 -3.36 -0.29
CA ALA A 23 -4.40 -3.22 -0.08
C ALA A 23 -4.82 -3.70 1.31
N ARG A 24 -4.28 -4.85 1.76
CA ARG A 24 -4.54 -5.39 3.10
C ARG A 24 -4.04 -4.45 4.19
N ILE A 25 -2.79 -3.97 4.10
CA ILE A 25 -2.17 -3.09 5.10
C ILE A 25 -2.90 -1.73 5.14
N LEU A 26 -3.14 -1.13 3.98
CA LEU A 26 -3.83 0.16 3.90
C LEU A 26 -5.28 0.07 4.40
N THR A 27 -5.99 -1.02 4.10
CA THR A 27 -7.34 -1.26 4.66
C THR A 27 -7.31 -1.49 6.16
N ALA A 28 -6.33 -2.26 6.67
CA ALA A 28 -6.25 -2.57 8.10
C ALA A 28 -5.91 -1.36 8.97
N HIS A 29 -5.22 -0.36 8.41
CA HIS A 29 -4.73 0.81 9.15
C HIS A 29 -5.35 2.15 8.70
N GLY A 30 -6.16 2.15 7.64
CA GLY A 30 -6.80 3.33 7.06
C GLY A 30 -8.26 3.48 7.47
N ALA A 31 -8.82 4.67 7.24
CA ALA A 31 -10.24 4.96 7.47
C ALA A 31 -11.17 4.49 6.33
N ARG A 32 -10.59 4.11 5.17
CA ARG A 32 -11.32 3.66 3.98
C ARG A 32 -10.76 2.32 3.51
N GLN A 33 -11.66 1.47 3.01
CA GLN A 33 -11.28 0.24 2.32
C GLN A 33 -10.47 0.56 1.06
N VAL A 34 -9.30 -0.07 0.92
CA VAL A 34 -8.43 -0.01 -0.26
C VAL A 34 -8.41 -1.39 -0.88
N THR A 35 -8.77 -1.49 -2.16
CA THR A 35 -8.72 -2.75 -2.93
C THR A 35 -7.60 -2.70 -3.96
N VAL A 36 -7.26 -3.86 -4.53
CA VAL A 36 -6.24 -3.92 -5.59
C VAL A 36 -6.65 -3.11 -6.80
N GLU A 37 -7.95 -3.09 -7.12
CA GLU A 37 -8.49 -2.29 -8.23
C GLU A 37 -8.25 -0.79 -8.02
N ILE A 38 -8.46 -0.28 -6.80
CA ILE A 38 -8.14 1.12 -6.46
C ILE A 38 -6.65 1.40 -6.66
N LEU A 39 -5.78 0.49 -6.22
CA LEU A 39 -4.33 0.66 -6.41
C LEU A 39 -3.94 0.63 -7.90
N GLN A 40 -4.64 -0.16 -8.72
CA GLN A 40 -4.43 -0.19 -10.17
C GLN A 40 -4.90 1.10 -10.85
N GLU A 41 -6.03 1.67 -10.40
CA GLU A 41 -6.50 2.99 -10.85
C GLU A 41 -5.48 4.08 -10.51
N ASP A 42 -4.96 4.10 -9.27
CA ASP A 42 -3.91 5.03 -8.87
C ASP A 42 -2.65 4.89 -9.74
N ILE A 43 -2.23 3.66 -10.06
CA ILE A 43 -1.10 3.40 -10.98
C ILE A 43 -1.40 3.93 -12.38
N ALA A 44 -2.61 3.73 -12.89
CA ALA A 44 -3.03 4.26 -14.18
C ALA A 44 -3.01 5.81 -14.19
N ASP A 45 -3.32 6.43 -13.06
CA ASP A 45 -3.22 7.88 -12.82
C ASP A 45 -1.79 8.38 -12.56
N GLY A 46 -0.82 7.46 -12.52
CA GLY A 46 0.61 7.75 -12.47
C GLY A 46 1.26 7.57 -11.10
N ALA A 47 0.65 6.81 -10.20
CA ALA A 47 1.29 6.42 -8.94
C ALA A 47 2.58 5.62 -9.21
N PRO A 48 3.64 5.83 -8.41
CA PRO A 48 4.92 5.17 -8.62
C PRO A 48 4.83 3.67 -8.33
N VAL A 49 5.25 2.86 -9.30
CA VAL A 49 5.38 1.40 -9.19
C VAL A 49 6.83 0.99 -9.43
N ASN A 50 7.30 -0.01 -8.68
CA ASN A 50 8.62 -0.59 -8.89
C ASN A 50 8.65 -1.40 -10.20
N PRO A 51 9.83 -1.63 -10.80
CA PRO A 51 9.94 -2.40 -12.05
C PRO A 51 9.38 -3.83 -11.99
N ASP A 52 9.30 -4.42 -10.79
CA ASP A 52 8.78 -5.76 -10.55
C ASP A 52 7.25 -5.79 -10.28
N GLY A 53 6.58 -4.63 -10.35
CA GLY A 53 5.15 -4.49 -10.10
C GLY A 53 4.77 -4.30 -8.63
N THR A 54 5.74 -4.28 -7.71
CA THR A 54 5.49 -3.94 -6.30
C THR A 54 5.42 -2.43 -6.08
N ILE A 55 4.95 -2.01 -4.92
CA ILE A 55 4.90 -0.60 -4.50
C ILE A 55 5.86 -0.36 -3.33
N ASN A 56 6.57 0.77 -3.40
CA ASN A 56 7.20 1.37 -2.23
C ASN A 56 6.18 2.26 -1.49
N LEU A 57 5.83 1.89 -0.26
CA LEU A 57 4.76 2.53 0.51
C LEU A 57 5.00 4.03 0.72
N LEU A 58 6.24 4.44 1.00
CA LEU A 58 6.56 5.86 1.23
C LEU A 58 6.38 6.69 -0.05
N HIS A 59 6.81 6.17 -1.20
CA HIS A 59 6.64 6.85 -2.48
C HIS A 59 5.16 6.96 -2.86
N TYR A 60 4.40 5.90 -2.64
CA TYR A 60 2.96 5.89 -2.91
C TYR A 60 2.21 6.89 -2.03
N VAL A 61 2.49 6.93 -0.72
CA VAL A 61 1.88 7.92 0.18
C VAL A 61 2.26 9.36 -0.22
N ALA A 62 3.51 9.60 -0.62
CA ALA A 62 3.92 10.92 -1.10
C ALA A 62 3.15 11.33 -2.37
N TRP A 63 2.92 10.39 -3.30
CA TRP A 63 2.09 10.63 -4.47
C TRP A 63 0.63 10.91 -4.09
N LEU A 64 0.03 10.15 -3.17
CA LEU A 64 -1.33 10.38 -2.68
C LEU A 64 -1.51 11.77 -2.07
N VAL A 65 -0.55 12.21 -1.23
CA VAL A 65 -0.59 13.55 -0.64
C VAL A 65 -0.52 14.63 -1.72
N ARG A 66 0.33 14.44 -2.74
CA ARG A 66 0.40 15.36 -3.88
C ARG A 66 -0.91 15.40 -4.67
N GLU A 67 -1.53 14.24 -4.90
CA GLU A 67 -2.76 14.17 -5.70
C GLU A 67 -3.95 14.77 -4.97
N THR A 68 -4.10 14.48 -3.68
CA THR A 68 -5.17 15.04 -2.83
C THR A 68 -5.04 16.54 -2.57
N THR A 69 -3.84 17.12 -2.76
CA THR A 69 -3.57 18.56 -2.59
C THR A 69 -3.53 19.33 -3.91
N ARG A 70 -3.75 18.67 -5.06
CA ARG A 70 -3.82 19.33 -6.35
C ARG A 70 -5.05 20.25 -6.39
N PRO A 71 -4.89 21.57 -6.60
CA PRO A 71 -6.03 22.48 -6.68
C PRO A 71 -6.79 22.24 -7.99
N GLY A 72 -7.97 21.63 -7.92
CA GLY A 72 -8.91 21.51 -9.04
C GLY A 72 -9.45 20.10 -9.33
N GLY A 73 -10.06 19.46 -8.33
CA GLY A 73 -11.14 18.49 -8.58
C GLY A 73 -12.47 19.20 -8.75
#